data_AF-A0A962JM50-F1
#
_entry.id   AF-A0A962JM50-F1
#
_cell.length_a   1.000
_cell.length_b   1.000
_cell.length_c   1.000
_cell.angle_alpha   90.00
_cell.angle_beta   90.00
_cell.angle_gamma   90.00
#
_symmetry.space_group_name_H-M   'P 1'
#
loop_
_entity.id
_entity.type
_entity.pdbx_description
1 polymer ?
#
loop_
_entity_poly.entity_id
_entity_poly.type
_entity_poly.pdbx_seq_one_letter_code
_entity_poly.pdbx_strand_id
1 'polypeptide(L)'
;MTSTIDNLKRKGGDQLSDWTAPRTTEASKPIITYRFSSFDVIAGQHNELSALAASVGIDWQAVYHRIAFNGRPLKGRIELEPRYKDKVFVVASEKDFKHKGEVVGSYPIITFKTFKHGGESVVFNGLNTARAHFESILGRTSTIASKVAKVDTSAIIARVQAKKQRQEKEDAKNQAYKDKRLADFDALFKTLPHEVGDHAYLVKKFGHLAPQAALSIDLRRGKDKLGDYIAYALYGQNSRVCGYQRIYAEIPKGREDNKDFIGKTGGAFAIVGDPSTISGRAYIAEGLSNAISFTLAENKACFVALNAGNLEKVVPFVRREYANNITMLADNDRKSLADNGNIGVFKALKAIDYKGGKDDYLIIPPCSEAVNWDFNDVLTSHAFDLEAVRVVIQNKDNRRKKNIDPMQHKIECIELMKKNQREEAVNKLLGYAVAVAPMRSLDKSLERIKKGLREEWSAFIYDRLEWIYKIYNKKKDRVKHLFSFVDKLPLVLVMPSTIKTQAHYLLHLALNGGRCIYADNRQMGEGKTLFMAEIAKLAKQIKGVRVGYIAHRVTLIANSAARLGLENYQDLKPHDMPDVQHMAICANSLEKWHFSAFFTDCDVL
;
A
#
# COMPACT_ATOMS: atom_id res chain seq x y z
N MET A 1 26.91 19.34 -45.28
CA MET A 1 27.02 20.71 -45.82
C MET A 1 25.80 20.89 -46.72
N THR A 2 24.81 21.72 -46.46
CA THR A 2 24.74 23.06 -45.85
C THR A 2 23.58 23.15 -44.85
N SER A 3 23.81 23.81 -43.71
CA SER A 3 22.86 24.03 -42.62
C SER A 3 22.28 25.45 -42.68
N THR A 4 20.96 25.59 -42.62
CA THR A 4 20.27 26.89 -42.53
C THR A 4 20.13 27.31 -41.07
N ILE A 5 21.22 27.78 -40.47
CA ILE A 5 21.22 28.60 -39.26
C ILE A 5 21.94 29.88 -39.64
N ASP A 6 21.19 30.92 -40.01
CA ASP A 6 21.81 32.21 -40.31
C ASP A 6 20.94 33.44 -39.99
N ASN A 7 20.06 33.36 -38.98
CA ASN A 7 19.22 34.51 -38.61
C ASN A 7 19.15 34.81 -37.11
N LEU A 8 20.26 34.64 -36.38
CA LEU A 8 20.37 35.13 -35.00
C LEU A 8 21.73 35.78 -34.73
N LYS A 9 21.93 37.01 -35.22
CA LYS A 9 22.85 37.96 -34.58
C LYS A 9 22.18 39.32 -34.41
N ARG A 10 22.11 39.74 -33.13
CA ARG A 10 21.67 41.05 -32.66
C ARG A 10 22.55 42.18 -33.21
N LYS A 11 21.95 43.32 -33.53
CA LYS A 11 22.58 44.65 -33.40
C LYS A 11 21.89 45.38 -32.25
N GLY A 12 22.69 45.94 -31.35
CA GLY A 12 22.24 46.69 -30.18
C GLY A 12 21.60 48.03 -30.52
N GLY A 13 20.88 48.58 -29.54
CA GLY A 13 20.30 49.91 -29.54
C GLY A 13 19.54 50.13 -28.23
N ASP A 14 19.73 51.29 -27.63
CA ASP A 14 19.33 51.69 -26.28
C ASP A 14 17.85 51.43 -25.92
N GLN A 15 17.65 50.96 -24.69
CA GLN A 15 16.37 51.06 -24.00
C GLN A 15 16.22 52.50 -23.48
N LEU A 16 15.37 53.35 -24.07
CA LEU A 16 14.50 54.33 -23.36
C LEU A 16 13.82 55.43 -24.22
N SER A 17 13.91 55.48 -25.56
CA SER A 17 13.36 56.63 -26.32
C SER A 17 12.01 56.45 -27.04
N ASP A 18 11.40 55.27 -27.07
CA ASP A 18 10.34 54.99 -28.07
C ASP A 18 8.94 54.80 -27.46
N TRP A 19 8.67 55.43 -26.31
CA TRP A 19 7.30 55.54 -25.78
C TRP A 19 6.52 56.63 -26.53
N THR A 20 6.03 56.30 -27.73
CA THR A 20 4.84 56.98 -28.26
C THR A 20 3.60 56.25 -27.74
N ALA A 21 2.83 56.96 -26.91
CA ALA A 21 1.59 56.48 -26.33
C ALA A 21 0.63 55.99 -27.43
N PRO A 22 -0.02 54.81 -27.27
CA PRO A 22 -1.06 54.39 -28.20
C PRO A 22 -2.23 55.37 -28.15
N ARG A 23 -2.67 55.78 -29.35
CA ARG A 23 -3.84 56.62 -29.58
C ARG A 23 -5.09 56.02 -28.93
N THR A 24 -5.78 56.85 -28.17
CA THR A 24 -7.13 56.64 -27.64
C THR A 24 -8.15 56.52 -28.78
N THR A 25 -8.47 55.31 -29.23
CA THR A 25 -9.75 54.96 -29.88
C THR A 25 -9.89 53.45 -30.01
N GLU A 26 -10.09 52.77 -28.89
CA GLU A 26 -10.97 51.60 -28.80
C GLU A 26 -11.60 51.70 -27.42
N ALA A 27 -12.90 51.94 -27.37
CA ALA A 27 -13.65 51.98 -26.13
C ALA A 27 -13.39 50.67 -25.38
N SER A 28 -12.67 50.79 -24.27
CA SER A 28 -12.39 49.70 -23.35
C SER A 28 -13.74 49.09 -22.98
N LYS A 29 -13.95 47.80 -23.32
CA LYS A 29 -15.08 47.05 -22.78
C LYS A 29 -15.06 47.23 -21.26
N PRO A 30 -16.19 47.59 -20.62
CA PRO A 30 -16.20 47.89 -19.20
C PRO A 30 -15.59 46.72 -18.45
N ILE A 31 -14.61 47.02 -17.59
CA ILE A 31 -14.03 46.07 -16.63
C ILE A 31 -15.21 45.45 -15.88
N ILE A 32 -15.47 44.16 -16.09
CA ILE A 32 -16.47 43.40 -15.35
C ILE A 32 -16.06 43.47 -13.89
N THR A 33 -16.70 44.37 -13.14
CA THR A 33 -16.43 44.52 -11.72
C THR A 33 -17.25 43.43 -11.02
N TYR A 34 -16.67 42.24 -10.86
CA TYR A 34 -17.27 41.18 -10.05
C TYR A 34 -17.56 41.75 -8.66
N ARG A 35 -18.83 41.80 -8.29
CA ARG A 35 -19.25 42.36 -6.99
C ARG A 35 -19.13 41.36 -5.85
N PHE A 36 -19.05 40.06 -6.15
CA PHE A 36 -18.87 38.97 -5.19
C PHE A 36 -18.43 37.67 -5.89
N SER A 37 -17.90 36.72 -5.13
CA SER A 37 -17.39 35.42 -5.56
C SER A 37 -18.14 34.24 -4.93
N SER A 38 -17.90 33.03 -5.41
CA SER A 38 -18.43 31.80 -4.77
C SER A 38 -18.00 31.62 -3.32
N PHE A 39 -16.83 32.13 -2.92
CA PHE A 39 -16.38 32.06 -1.53
C PHE A 39 -17.20 32.97 -0.62
N ASP A 40 -17.66 34.13 -1.10
CA ASP A 40 -18.56 35.03 -0.36
C ASP A 40 -19.92 34.36 -0.12
N VAL A 41 -20.41 33.60 -1.11
CA VAL A 41 -21.63 32.79 -1.00
C VAL A 41 -21.47 31.67 0.04
N ILE A 42 -20.31 31.01 0.07
CA ILE A 42 -20.00 29.95 1.03
C ILE A 42 -19.89 30.49 2.47
N ALA A 43 -19.25 31.65 2.65
CA ALA A 43 -19.04 32.26 3.97
C ALA A 43 -20.37 32.43 4.72
N GLY A 44 -21.44 32.82 4.02
CA GLY A 44 -22.77 32.99 4.61
C GLY A 44 -23.55 31.69 4.89
N GLN A 45 -23.07 30.52 4.48
CA GLN A 45 -23.83 29.25 4.53
C GLN A 45 -23.08 28.09 5.22
N HIS A 46 -22.14 28.40 6.10
CA HIS A 46 -21.33 27.38 6.80
C HIS A 46 -22.16 26.32 7.54
N ASN A 47 -23.24 26.74 8.21
CA ASN A 47 -24.10 25.81 8.95
C ASN A 47 -24.83 24.84 8.01
N GLU A 48 -25.37 25.34 6.90
CA GLU A 48 -26.07 24.50 5.92
C GLU A 48 -25.13 23.51 5.25
N LEU A 49 -23.97 24.00 4.80
CA LEU A 49 -22.93 23.17 4.18
C LEU A 49 -22.40 22.10 5.14
N SER A 50 -22.21 22.46 6.41
CA SER A 50 -21.82 21.50 7.46
C SER A 50 -22.88 20.43 7.67
N ALA A 51 -24.16 20.81 7.74
CA ALA A 51 -25.26 19.86 7.93
C ALA A 51 -25.43 18.91 6.73
N LEU A 52 -25.36 19.44 5.50
CA LEU A 52 -25.41 18.64 4.28
C LEU A 52 -24.21 17.67 4.20
N ALA A 53 -22.99 18.17 4.42
CA ALA A 53 -21.78 17.35 4.42
C ALA A 53 -21.86 16.24 5.47
N ALA A 54 -22.26 16.58 6.71
CA ALA A 54 -22.37 15.62 7.80
C ALA A 54 -23.41 14.53 7.53
N SER A 55 -24.51 14.85 6.83
CA SER A 55 -25.55 13.87 6.48
C SER A 55 -25.01 12.68 5.65
N VAL A 56 -23.96 12.91 4.87
CA VAL A 56 -23.29 11.88 4.07
C VAL A 56 -21.93 11.44 4.63
N GLY A 57 -21.58 11.90 5.84
CA GLY A 57 -20.35 11.52 6.55
C GLY A 57 -19.10 12.30 6.13
N ILE A 58 -19.26 13.53 5.66
CA ILE A 58 -18.17 14.43 5.26
C ILE A 58 -18.01 15.53 6.30
N ASP A 59 -16.76 15.84 6.65
CA ASP A 59 -16.39 16.99 7.47
C ASP A 59 -16.24 18.23 6.57
N TRP A 60 -17.17 19.19 6.71
CA TRP A 60 -17.13 20.44 5.94
C TRP A 60 -15.91 21.29 6.25
N GLN A 61 -15.41 21.32 7.50
CA GLN A 61 -14.24 22.14 7.84
C GLN A 61 -13.00 21.65 7.11
N ALA A 62 -12.81 20.32 7.06
CA ALA A 62 -11.74 19.71 6.29
C ALA A 62 -11.86 19.97 4.77
N VAL A 63 -13.08 20.11 4.26
CA VAL A 63 -13.35 20.45 2.84
C VAL A 63 -13.07 21.92 2.56
N TYR A 64 -13.54 22.83 3.42
CA TYR A 64 -13.51 24.28 3.21
C TYR A 64 -12.10 24.80 2.90
N HIS A 65 -11.07 24.31 3.61
CA HIS A 65 -9.69 24.72 3.39
C HIS A 65 -9.02 24.16 2.12
N ARG A 66 -9.68 23.21 1.43
CA ARG A 66 -9.10 22.44 0.32
C ARG A 66 -9.98 22.42 -0.93
N ILE A 67 -11.14 23.06 -0.87
CA ILE A 67 -12.10 23.07 -1.97
C ILE A 67 -11.53 23.86 -3.14
N ALA A 68 -11.63 23.29 -4.34
CA ALA A 68 -11.27 23.93 -5.59
C ALA A 68 -12.41 23.77 -6.58
N PHE A 69 -12.82 24.85 -7.22
CA PHE A 69 -13.91 24.85 -8.21
C PHE A 69 -13.42 24.35 -9.57
N ASN A 70 -14.30 23.64 -10.27
CA ASN A 70 -14.08 23.13 -11.63
C ASN A 70 -12.84 22.21 -11.74
N GLY A 71 -12.43 21.61 -10.62
CA GLY A 71 -11.27 20.74 -10.50
C GLY A 71 -11.64 19.26 -10.37
N ARG A 72 -10.63 18.44 -10.05
CA ARG A 72 -10.83 17.02 -9.74
C ARG A 72 -11.60 16.86 -8.42
N PRO A 73 -12.38 15.77 -8.24
CA PRO A 73 -13.05 15.50 -6.98
C PRO A 73 -12.08 15.49 -5.79
N LEU A 74 -12.43 16.18 -4.72
CA LEU A 74 -11.69 16.18 -3.47
C LEU A 74 -11.94 14.86 -2.74
N LYS A 75 -10.86 14.15 -2.39
CA LYS A 75 -10.87 12.85 -1.72
C LYS A 75 -9.86 12.84 -0.57
N GLY A 76 -10.13 12.00 0.43
CA GLY A 76 -9.23 11.71 1.55
C GLY A 76 -9.07 12.87 2.54
N ARG A 77 -9.04 12.55 3.84
CA ARG A 77 -8.96 13.53 4.95
C ARG A 77 -10.09 14.55 4.90
N ILE A 78 -11.29 14.09 4.57
CA ILE A 78 -12.53 14.87 4.55
C ILE A 78 -13.68 14.08 5.20
N GLU A 79 -13.35 12.95 5.81
CA GLU A 79 -14.30 12.00 6.35
C GLU A 79 -14.62 12.38 7.78
N LEU A 80 -15.90 12.47 8.12
CA LEU A 80 -16.35 12.87 9.46
C LEU A 80 -15.98 11.82 10.52
N GLU A 81 -15.98 10.54 10.13
CA GLU A 81 -15.67 9.42 11.01
C GLU A 81 -14.85 8.35 10.27
N PRO A 82 -14.06 7.52 10.97
CA PRO A 82 -13.25 6.46 10.35
C PRO A 82 -14.03 5.51 9.44
N ARG A 83 -15.32 5.26 9.71
CA ARG A 83 -16.17 4.38 8.88
C ARG A 83 -16.42 4.91 7.46
N TYR A 84 -16.17 6.19 7.21
CA TYR A 84 -16.33 6.85 5.91
C TYR A 84 -15.03 6.96 5.12
N LYS A 85 -13.90 6.51 5.69
CA LYS A 85 -12.58 6.52 5.04
C LYS A 85 -12.63 5.89 3.64
N ASP A 86 -12.13 6.62 2.65
CA ASP A 86 -12.13 6.24 1.22
C ASP A 86 -13.53 5.96 0.62
N LYS A 87 -14.61 6.35 1.32
CA LYS A 87 -16.00 6.17 0.87
C LYS A 87 -16.68 7.47 0.49
N VAL A 88 -16.07 8.62 0.72
CA VAL A 88 -16.66 9.93 0.47
C VAL A 88 -15.81 10.78 -0.46
N PHE A 89 -16.47 11.68 -1.20
CA PHE A 89 -15.79 12.66 -2.03
C PHE A 89 -16.68 13.88 -2.29
N VAL A 90 -16.03 15.01 -2.59
CA VAL A 90 -16.71 16.27 -2.90
C VAL A 90 -16.36 16.72 -4.31
N VAL A 91 -17.36 17.20 -5.05
CA VAL A 91 -17.18 17.86 -6.34
C VAL A 91 -17.74 19.27 -6.22
N ALA A 92 -16.95 20.27 -6.60
CA ALA A 92 -17.36 21.67 -6.57
C ALA A 92 -17.20 22.28 -7.96
N SER A 93 -18.24 22.93 -8.44
CA SER A 93 -18.24 23.71 -9.68
C SER A 93 -18.71 25.13 -9.40
N GLU A 94 -18.25 26.07 -10.21
CA GLU A 94 -18.63 27.48 -10.12
C GLU A 94 -19.42 27.88 -11.37
N LYS A 95 -20.44 28.73 -11.19
CA LYS A 95 -21.26 29.28 -12.27
C LYS A 95 -21.37 30.80 -12.17
N ASP A 96 -21.46 31.44 -13.33
CA ASP A 96 -21.66 32.89 -13.41
C ASP A 96 -23.04 33.29 -12.89
N PHE A 97 -23.07 34.34 -12.07
CA PHE A 97 -24.28 35.03 -11.66
C PHE A 97 -24.47 36.28 -12.53
N LYS A 98 -25.58 36.33 -13.28
CA LYS A 98 -25.89 37.42 -14.21
C LYS A 98 -27.03 38.30 -13.72
N HIS A 99 -26.89 39.61 -13.83
CA HIS A 99 -27.95 40.59 -13.61
C HIS A 99 -28.10 41.47 -14.85
N LYS A 100 -29.32 41.56 -15.40
CA LYS A 100 -29.61 42.30 -16.66
C LYS A 100 -28.65 41.97 -17.83
N GLY A 101 -28.23 40.71 -17.93
CA GLY A 101 -27.36 40.21 -19.01
C GLY A 101 -25.86 40.31 -18.72
N GLU A 102 -25.44 41.07 -17.71
CA GLU A 102 -24.04 41.22 -17.32
C GLU A 102 -23.66 40.25 -16.20
N VAL A 103 -22.45 39.70 -16.26
CA VAL A 103 -21.89 38.88 -15.18
C VAL A 103 -21.49 39.83 -14.04
N VAL A 104 -22.09 39.64 -12.87
CA VAL A 104 -21.88 40.52 -11.71
C VAL A 104 -21.31 39.77 -10.50
N GLY A 105 -21.17 38.45 -10.58
CA GLY A 105 -20.59 37.60 -9.54
C GLY A 105 -20.56 36.14 -9.98
N SER A 106 -20.20 35.24 -9.05
CA SER A 106 -20.24 33.79 -9.25
C SER A 106 -20.86 33.07 -8.06
N TYR A 107 -21.37 31.85 -8.28
CA TYR A 107 -21.95 31.02 -7.22
C TYR A 107 -21.54 29.56 -7.32
N PRO A 108 -21.41 28.86 -6.18
CA PRO A 108 -20.96 27.48 -6.13
C PRO A 108 -22.12 26.50 -6.33
N ILE A 109 -21.82 25.35 -6.93
CA ILE A 109 -22.59 24.12 -6.81
C ILE A 109 -21.66 23.07 -6.21
N ILE A 110 -21.98 22.59 -5.01
CA ILE A 110 -21.16 21.65 -4.25
C ILE A 110 -21.93 20.35 -4.08
N THR A 111 -21.36 19.26 -4.57
CA THR A 111 -21.94 17.92 -4.49
C THR A 111 -21.13 17.08 -3.51
N PHE A 112 -21.79 16.62 -2.45
CA PHE A 112 -21.24 15.72 -1.44
C PHE A 112 -21.71 14.30 -1.73
N LYS A 113 -20.79 13.34 -1.90
CA LYS A 113 -21.12 11.95 -2.25
C LYS A 113 -20.54 10.96 -1.26
N THR A 114 -21.30 9.91 -0.98
CA THR A 114 -20.88 8.76 -0.17
C THR A 114 -21.21 7.45 -0.86
N PHE A 115 -20.30 6.49 -0.80
CA PHE A 115 -20.54 5.10 -1.21
C PHE A 115 -21.20 4.27 -0.11
N LYS A 116 -21.48 4.86 1.06
CA LYS A 116 -22.29 4.24 2.11
C LYS A 116 -23.78 4.44 1.82
N HIS A 117 -24.64 3.71 2.54
CA HIS A 117 -26.09 3.93 2.55
C HIS A 117 -26.74 3.93 1.17
N GLY A 118 -26.25 3.09 0.24
CA GLY A 118 -26.79 2.97 -1.12
C GLY A 118 -26.26 4.00 -2.13
N GLY A 119 -25.19 4.74 -1.82
CA GLY A 119 -24.57 5.65 -2.80
C GLY A 119 -25.17 7.05 -2.83
N GLU A 120 -25.44 7.64 -1.66
CA GLU A 120 -26.18 8.91 -1.57
C GLU A 120 -25.34 10.12 -2.03
N SER A 121 -26.05 11.09 -2.61
CA SER A 121 -25.48 12.36 -3.07
C SER A 121 -26.38 13.51 -2.62
N VAL A 122 -25.81 14.51 -1.95
CA VAL A 122 -26.50 15.75 -1.61
C VAL A 122 -25.82 16.94 -2.27
N VAL A 123 -26.60 17.90 -2.76
CA VAL A 123 -26.11 19.02 -3.57
C VAL A 123 -26.52 20.33 -2.90
N PHE A 124 -25.55 21.19 -2.65
CA PHE A 124 -25.76 22.60 -2.34
C PHE A 124 -25.69 23.41 -3.63
N ASN A 125 -26.71 24.22 -3.91
CA ASN A 125 -26.72 25.15 -5.03
C ASN A 125 -26.82 26.59 -4.51
N GLY A 126 -25.72 27.33 -4.60
CA GLY A 126 -25.58 28.66 -4.04
C GLY A 126 -26.32 29.77 -4.79
N LEU A 127 -27.06 29.47 -5.87
CA LEU A 127 -27.72 30.50 -6.71
C LEU A 127 -28.63 31.44 -5.90
N ASN A 128 -29.42 30.88 -4.99
CA ASN A 128 -30.37 31.64 -4.18
C ASN A 128 -29.65 32.52 -3.15
N THR A 129 -28.59 32.00 -2.53
CA THR A 129 -27.73 32.73 -1.61
C THR A 129 -26.98 33.85 -2.33
N ALA A 130 -26.46 33.58 -3.52
CA ALA A 130 -25.82 34.58 -4.38
C ALA A 130 -26.78 35.72 -4.75
N ARG A 131 -28.05 35.40 -5.06
CA ARG A 131 -29.08 36.41 -5.30
C ARG A 131 -29.33 37.28 -4.06
N ALA A 132 -29.46 36.67 -2.88
CA ALA A 132 -29.66 37.41 -1.64
C ALA A 132 -28.45 38.30 -1.30
N HIS A 133 -27.23 37.78 -1.49
CA HIS A 133 -25.99 38.52 -1.29
C HIS A 133 -25.88 39.71 -2.25
N PHE A 134 -26.21 39.53 -3.53
CA PHE A 134 -26.23 40.60 -4.52
C PHE A 134 -27.23 41.72 -4.18
N GLU A 135 -28.44 41.38 -3.75
CA GLU A 135 -29.43 42.39 -3.32
C GLU A 135 -28.98 43.14 -2.05
N SER A 136 -28.28 42.46 -1.14
CA SER A 136 -27.67 43.11 0.03
C SER A 136 -26.58 44.12 -0.38
N ILE A 137 -25.76 43.80 -1.38
CA ILE A 137 -24.77 44.74 -1.95
C ILE A 137 -25.47 45.97 -2.55
N LEU A 138 -26.68 45.80 -3.09
CA LEU A 138 -27.50 46.89 -3.62
C LEU A 138 -28.26 47.69 -2.53
N GLY A 139 -28.09 47.36 -1.24
CA GLY A 139 -28.79 48.02 -0.13
C GLY A 139 -30.29 47.73 -0.06
N ARG A 140 -30.76 46.67 -0.73
CA ARG A 140 -32.19 46.31 -0.86
C ARG A 140 -32.54 45.16 0.08
N THR A 141 -32.39 45.37 1.38
CA THR A 141 -32.34 44.26 2.36
C THR A 141 -33.71 43.68 2.76
N SER A 142 -34.86 44.20 2.31
CA SER A 142 -36.13 43.97 3.03
C SER A 142 -37.15 42.99 2.43
N THR A 143 -37.15 42.63 1.14
CA THR A 143 -38.36 41.96 0.55
C THR A 143 -38.12 40.71 -0.31
N ILE A 144 -36.88 40.34 -0.65
CA ILE A 144 -36.60 39.18 -1.53
C ILE A 144 -36.09 37.95 -0.76
N ALA A 145 -35.40 38.13 0.38
CA ALA A 145 -34.97 37.02 1.24
C ALA A 145 -36.13 36.12 1.71
N SER A 146 -37.36 36.66 1.75
CA SER A 146 -38.59 35.95 2.09
C SER A 146 -39.32 35.30 0.90
N LYS A 147 -39.00 35.69 -0.35
CA LYS A 147 -39.66 35.17 -1.57
C LYS A 147 -38.87 34.10 -2.31
N VAL A 148 -37.59 33.94 -2.01
CA VAL A 148 -36.76 32.89 -2.61
C VAL A 148 -37.03 31.58 -1.87
N ALA A 149 -37.59 30.60 -2.58
CA ALA A 149 -37.78 29.25 -2.05
C ALA A 149 -36.42 28.71 -1.57
N LYS A 150 -36.23 28.64 -0.25
CA LYS A 150 -35.08 27.97 0.34
C LYS A 150 -35.22 26.48 0.00
N VAL A 151 -34.14 25.87 -0.48
CA VAL A 151 -34.07 24.42 -0.57
C VAL A 151 -34.28 23.88 0.84
N ASP A 152 -35.21 22.94 1.01
CA ASP A 152 -35.47 22.36 2.32
C ASP A 152 -34.35 21.36 2.67
N THR A 153 -33.26 21.91 3.18
CA THR A 153 -32.10 21.17 3.67
C THR A 153 -32.52 20.15 4.72
N SER A 154 -33.54 20.46 5.53
CA SER A 154 -34.03 19.56 6.59
C SER A 154 -34.71 18.33 5.99
N ALA A 155 -35.51 18.48 4.93
CA ALA A 155 -36.10 17.36 4.20
C ALA A 155 -35.04 16.49 3.50
N ILE A 156 -33.99 17.09 2.92
CA ILE A 156 -32.87 16.35 2.34
C ILE A 156 -32.18 15.51 3.42
N ILE A 157 -31.82 16.13 4.54
CA ILE A 157 -31.15 15.44 5.67
C ILE A 157 -32.03 14.31 6.20
N ALA A 158 -33.33 14.55 6.39
CA ALA A 158 -34.28 13.54 6.86
C ALA A 158 -34.36 12.34 5.90
N ARG A 159 -34.37 12.57 4.58
CA ARG A 159 -34.34 11.51 3.57
C ARG A 159 -33.07 10.66 3.67
N VAL A 160 -31.91 11.29 3.81
CA VAL A 160 -30.62 10.60 3.94
C VAL A 160 -30.57 9.78 5.23
N GLN A 161 -31.04 10.35 6.35
CA GLN A 161 -31.12 9.64 7.63
C GLN A 161 -32.07 8.45 7.57
N ALA A 162 -33.25 8.58 6.95
CA ALA A 162 -34.19 7.48 6.79
C ALA A 162 -33.60 6.32 5.96
N LYS A 163 -32.87 6.64 4.87
CA LYS A 163 -32.15 5.63 4.08
C LYS A 163 -31.07 4.93 4.90
N LYS A 164 -30.27 5.70 5.65
CA LYS A 164 -29.24 5.16 6.56
C LYS A 164 -29.85 4.19 7.57
N GLN A 165 -30.92 4.59 8.25
CA GLN A 165 -31.61 3.73 9.22
C GLN A 165 -32.19 2.47 8.58
N ARG A 166 -32.75 2.58 7.37
CA ARG A 166 -33.25 1.41 6.63
C ARG A 166 -32.12 0.44 6.31
N GLN A 167 -30.99 0.93 5.79
CA GLN A 167 -29.84 0.09 5.49
C GLN A 167 -29.27 -0.56 6.75
N GLU A 168 -29.12 0.19 7.85
CA GLU A 168 -28.64 -0.33 9.13
C GLU A 168 -29.56 -1.44 9.67
N LYS A 169 -30.89 -1.28 9.52
CA LYS A 169 -31.87 -2.32 9.87
C LYS A 169 -31.76 -3.55 8.97
N GLU A 170 -31.59 -3.37 7.66
CA GLU A 170 -31.41 -4.48 6.70
C GLU A 170 -30.09 -5.22 6.96
N ASP A 171 -28.99 -4.51 7.22
CA ASP A 171 -27.69 -5.07 7.58
C ASP A 171 -27.76 -5.84 8.90
N ALA A 172 -28.44 -5.29 9.91
CA ALA A 172 -28.65 -5.96 11.19
C ALA A 172 -29.50 -7.23 11.04
N LYS A 173 -30.57 -7.20 10.23
CA LYS A 173 -31.38 -8.39 9.91
C LYS A 173 -30.55 -9.46 9.18
N ASN A 174 -29.76 -9.06 8.20
CA ASN A 174 -28.88 -9.95 7.46
C ASN A 174 -27.81 -10.57 8.36
N GLN A 175 -27.26 -9.79 9.30
CA GLN A 175 -26.29 -10.28 10.28
C GLN A 175 -26.94 -11.27 11.24
N ALA A 176 -28.11 -10.94 11.81
CA ALA A 176 -28.86 -11.84 12.68
C ALA A 176 -29.25 -13.15 11.99
N TYR A 177 -29.62 -13.10 10.71
CA TYR A 177 -29.87 -14.31 9.91
C TYR A 177 -28.61 -15.17 9.75
N LYS A 178 -27.45 -14.56 9.48
CA LYS A 178 -26.17 -15.28 9.37
C LYS A 178 -25.75 -15.90 10.69
N ASP A 179 -25.91 -15.17 11.79
CA ASP A 179 -25.54 -15.64 13.13
C ASP A 179 -26.45 -16.79 13.56
N LYS A 180 -27.76 -16.67 13.33
CA LYS A 180 -28.71 -17.77 13.55
C LYS A 180 -28.38 -18.98 12.69
N ARG A 181 -28.14 -18.79 11.38
CA ARG A 181 -27.78 -19.89 10.46
C ARG A 181 -26.51 -20.61 10.89
N LEU A 182 -25.52 -19.88 11.43
CA LEU A 182 -24.31 -20.47 11.98
C LEU A 182 -24.61 -21.27 13.26
N ALA A 183 -25.36 -20.71 14.21
CA ALA A 183 -25.72 -21.39 15.45
C ALA A 183 -26.55 -22.66 15.21
N ASP A 184 -27.57 -22.57 14.37
CA ASP A 184 -28.44 -23.69 14.00
C ASP A 184 -27.62 -24.81 13.33
N PHE A 185 -26.69 -24.45 12.42
CA PHE A 185 -25.86 -25.45 11.75
C PHE A 185 -24.76 -26.02 12.63
N ASP A 186 -24.17 -25.24 13.56
CA ASP A 186 -23.20 -25.74 14.55
C ASP A 186 -23.84 -26.80 15.46
N ALA A 187 -25.08 -26.57 15.89
CA ALA A 187 -25.85 -27.56 16.65
C ALA A 187 -26.13 -28.83 15.82
N LEU A 188 -26.57 -28.66 14.57
CA LEU A 188 -26.82 -29.78 13.66
C LEU A 188 -25.54 -30.59 13.35
N PHE A 189 -24.43 -29.91 13.09
CA PHE A 189 -23.16 -30.55 12.71
C PHE A 189 -22.71 -31.58 13.74
N LYS A 190 -22.89 -31.28 15.03
CA LYS A 190 -22.55 -32.17 16.15
C LYS A 190 -23.37 -33.46 16.18
N THR A 191 -24.55 -33.46 15.56
CA THR A 191 -25.44 -34.64 15.51
C THR A 191 -25.32 -35.42 14.19
N LEU A 192 -24.66 -34.86 13.18
CA LEU A 192 -24.51 -35.54 11.89
C LEU A 192 -23.57 -36.75 12.01
N PRO A 193 -23.85 -37.84 11.29
CA PRO A 193 -22.93 -38.97 11.22
C PRO A 193 -21.61 -38.57 10.56
N HIS A 194 -20.55 -39.26 10.95
CA HIS A 194 -19.28 -39.19 10.22
C HIS A 194 -19.46 -39.75 8.82
N GLU A 195 -18.87 -39.08 7.84
CA GLU A 195 -18.76 -39.57 6.47
C GLU A 195 -17.85 -40.80 6.42
N VAL A 196 -18.22 -41.80 5.61
CA VAL A 196 -17.48 -43.09 5.52
C VAL A 196 -16.75 -43.27 4.20
N GLY A 197 -16.85 -42.30 3.27
CA GLY A 197 -16.19 -42.30 1.98
C GLY A 197 -17.07 -42.71 0.80
N ASP A 198 -18.38 -42.86 0.99
CA ASP A 198 -19.32 -43.27 -0.05
C ASP A 198 -20.06 -42.07 -0.69
N HIS A 199 -19.88 -40.86 -0.16
CA HIS A 199 -20.43 -39.65 -0.79
C HIS A 199 -19.82 -39.40 -2.18
N ALA A 200 -20.68 -39.07 -3.16
CA ALA A 200 -20.32 -38.97 -4.58
C ALA A 200 -19.13 -38.02 -4.87
N TYR A 201 -19.00 -36.92 -4.12
CA TYR A 201 -17.85 -36.03 -4.25
C TYR A 201 -16.53 -36.73 -3.89
N LEU A 202 -16.50 -37.51 -2.81
CA LEU A 202 -15.29 -38.22 -2.36
C LEU A 202 -14.95 -39.36 -3.32
N VAL A 203 -15.95 -40.15 -3.72
CA VAL A 203 -15.76 -41.23 -4.72
C VAL A 203 -15.18 -40.67 -6.01
N LYS A 204 -15.73 -39.55 -6.51
CA LYS A 204 -15.21 -38.88 -7.71
C LYS A 204 -13.77 -38.39 -7.56
N LYS A 205 -13.41 -37.87 -6.37
CA LYS A 205 -12.12 -37.22 -6.13
C LYS A 205 -11.02 -38.16 -5.64
N PHE A 206 -11.37 -39.32 -5.07
CA PHE A 206 -10.43 -40.21 -4.40
C PHE A 206 -10.63 -41.70 -4.74
N GLY A 207 -11.70 -42.06 -5.46
CA GLY A 207 -11.92 -43.45 -5.89
C GLY A 207 -11.92 -44.42 -4.71
N HIS A 208 -11.05 -45.43 -4.77
CA HIS A 208 -10.89 -46.42 -3.70
C HIS A 208 -10.29 -45.85 -2.40
N LEU A 209 -9.72 -44.63 -2.43
CA LEU A 209 -9.19 -43.92 -1.27
C LEU A 209 -10.22 -43.05 -0.55
N ALA A 210 -11.47 -43.03 -1.02
CA ALA A 210 -12.51 -42.18 -0.45
C ALA A 210 -12.76 -42.41 1.05
N PRO A 211 -12.71 -43.65 1.60
CA PRO A 211 -12.79 -43.87 3.05
C PRO A 211 -11.64 -43.21 3.82
N GLN A 212 -10.41 -43.31 3.33
CA GLN A 212 -9.23 -42.69 3.94
C GLN A 212 -9.31 -41.15 3.85
N ALA A 213 -9.82 -40.63 2.74
CA ALA A 213 -10.08 -39.20 2.59
C ALA A 213 -11.10 -38.70 3.63
N ALA A 214 -12.17 -39.46 3.88
CA ALA A 214 -13.18 -39.11 4.89
C ALA A 214 -12.62 -39.05 6.31
N LEU A 215 -11.61 -39.87 6.63
CA LEU A 215 -10.94 -39.90 7.93
C LEU A 215 -9.89 -38.79 8.13
N SER A 216 -9.47 -38.12 7.06
CA SER A 216 -8.39 -37.13 7.11
C SER A 216 -8.78 -35.81 7.79
N ILE A 217 -10.07 -35.60 8.04
CA ILE A 217 -10.64 -34.43 8.73
C ILE A 217 -12.02 -34.84 9.27
N ASP A 218 -12.56 -34.15 10.29
CA ASP A 218 -13.94 -34.38 10.75
C ASP A 218 -14.97 -33.98 9.68
N LEU A 219 -15.22 -34.90 8.75
CA LEU A 219 -16.22 -34.80 7.71
C LEU A 219 -17.52 -35.45 8.18
N ARG A 220 -18.60 -34.69 8.07
CA ARG A 220 -19.95 -35.10 8.43
C ARG A 220 -20.85 -35.16 7.21
N ARG A 221 -21.75 -36.13 7.14
CA ARG A 221 -22.72 -36.25 6.05
C ARG A 221 -24.11 -35.81 6.50
N GLY A 222 -24.81 -35.09 5.64
CA GLY A 222 -26.19 -34.70 5.87
C GLY A 222 -26.95 -34.58 4.56
N LYS A 223 -28.27 -34.43 4.66
CA LYS A 223 -29.14 -34.21 3.50
C LYS A 223 -30.12 -33.11 3.81
N ASP A 224 -30.31 -32.19 2.86
CA ASP A 224 -31.35 -31.18 2.93
C ASP A 224 -32.08 -31.05 1.58
N LYS A 225 -32.91 -30.00 1.45
CA LYS A 225 -33.69 -29.72 0.23
C LYS A 225 -32.83 -29.49 -1.02
N LEU A 226 -31.54 -29.18 -0.88
CA LEU A 226 -30.60 -28.97 -1.97
C LEU A 226 -29.85 -30.25 -2.35
N GLY A 227 -29.95 -31.30 -1.53
CA GLY A 227 -29.40 -32.62 -1.81
C GLY A 227 -28.58 -33.19 -0.65
N ASP A 228 -27.90 -34.30 -0.96
CA ASP A 228 -26.90 -34.93 -0.11
C ASP A 228 -25.62 -34.09 -0.10
N TYR A 229 -25.01 -33.92 1.07
CA TYR A 229 -23.81 -33.11 1.26
C TYR A 229 -22.87 -33.68 2.31
N ILE A 230 -21.59 -33.37 2.14
CA ILE A 230 -20.59 -33.45 3.21
C ILE A 230 -20.31 -32.05 3.76
N ALA A 231 -19.92 -31.96 5.03
CA ALA A 231 -19.59 -30.72 5.70
C ALA A 231 -18.36 -30.89 6.60
N TYR A 232 -17.57 -29.83 6.73
CA TYR A 232 -16.47 -29.73 7.69
C TYR A 232 -16.39 -28.34 8.31
N ALA A 233 -15.85 -28.27 9.52
CA ALA A 233 -15.73 -27.04 10.29
C ALA A 233 -14.60 -26.13 9.78
N LEU A 234 -14.83 -24.82 9.85
CA LEU A 234 -13.86 -23.77 9.56
C LEU A 234 -13.50 -23.02 10.84
N TYR A 235 -12.21 -22.91 11.11
CA TYR A 235 -11.66 -22.29 12.30
C TYR A 235 -11.21 -20.86 12.00
N GLY A 236 -11.48 -19.95 12.92
CA GLY A 236 -10.93 -18.60 12.90
C GLY A 236 -9.49 -18.58 13.43
N GLN A 237 -8.83 -17.43 13.32
CA GLN A 237 -7.48 -17.20 13.87
C GLN A 237 -7.40 -17.29 15.40
N ASN A 238 -8.54 -17.35 16.08
CA ASN A 238 -8.65 -17.63 17.52
C ASN A 238 -8.86 -19.13 17.81
N SER A 239 -8.68 -19.99 16.81
CA SER A 239 -8.88 -21.44 16.86
C SER A 239 -10.28 -21.90 17.27
N ARG A 240 -11.29 -21.02 17.18
CA ARG A 240 -12.70 -21.37 17.39
C ARG A 240 -13.39 -21.59 16.05
N VAL A 241 -14.39 -22.47 16.04
CA VAL A 241 -15.29 -22.61 14.89
C VAL A 241 -15.93 -21.26 14.60
N CYS A 242 -15.79 -20.82 13.35
CA CYS A 242 -16.35 -19.55 12.86
C CYS A 242 -17.21 -19.75 11.61
N GLY A 243 -17.27 -20.96 11.09
CA GLY A 243 -18.06 -21.30 9.92
C GLY A 243 -17.95 -22.78 9.56
N TYR A 244 -18.62 -23.13 8.47
CA TYR A 244 -18.62 -24.46 7.87
C TYR A 244 -18.60 -24.32 6.35
N GLN A 245 -18.02 -25.31 5.68
CA GLN A 245 -18.19 -25.49 4.25
C GLN A 245 -18.95 -26.78 4.00
N ARG A 246 -20.05 -26.67 3.26
CA ARG A 246 -20.78 -27.82 2.70
C ARG A 246 -20.39 -28.03 1.25
N ILE A 247 -20.30 -29.28 0.84
CA ILE A 247 -20.06 -29.71 -0.53
C ILE A 247 -21.15 -30.71 -0.90
N TYR A 248 -22.03 -30.32 -1.81
CA TYR A 248 -23.13 -31.17 -2.29
C TYR A 248 -22.62 -32.18 -3.32
N ALA A 249 -23.27 -33.34 -3.36
CA ALA A 249 -23.02 -34.40 -4.35
C ALA A 249 -23.15 -33.88 -5.79
N GLU A 250 -24.16 -33.03 -6.03
CA GLU A 250 -24.43 -32.39 -7.31
C GLU A 250 -24.50 -30.86 -7.15
N ILE A 251 -24.35 -30.11 -8.25
CA ILE A 251 -24.54 -28.66 -8.25
C ILE A 251 -26.03 -28.38 -8.04
N PRO A 252 -26.45 -27.75 -6.92
CA PRO A 252 -27.86 -27.50 -6.69
C PRO A 252 -28.45 -26.57 -7.77
N LYS A 253 -29.71 -26.82 -8.15
CA LYS A 253 -30.40 -26.03 -9.19
C LYS A 253 -30.31 -24.52 -8.92
N GLY A 254 -29.84 -23.77 -9.91
CA GLY A 254 -29.68 -22.31 -9.83
C GLY A 254 -28.39 -21.83 -9.16
N ARG A 255 -27.41 -22.71 -8.94
CA ARG A 255 -26.06 -22.35 -8.48
C ARG A 255 -25.00 -22.62 -9.55
N GLU A 256 -23.88 -21.93 -9.44
CA GLU A 256 -22.71 -22.12 -10.30
C GLU A 256 -21.76 -23.21 -9.78
N ASP A 257 -21.82 -23.51 -8.48
CA ASP A 257 -21.00 -24.53 -7.84
C ASP A 257 -21.79 -25.39 -6.85
N ASN A 258 -21.14 -26.46 -6.38
CA ASN A 258 -21.68 -27.38 -5.40
C ASN A 258 -21.30 -27.02 -3.96
N LYS A 259 -20.81 -25.80 -3.70
CA LYS A 259 -20.30 -25.40 -2.39
C LYS A 259 -21.29 -24.46 -1.70
N ASP A 260 -21.26 -24.47 -0.38
CA ASP A 260 -22.02 -23.52 0.43
C ASP A 260 -21.27 -23.19 1.71
N PHE A 261 -21.10 -21.91 1.97
CA PHE A 261 -20.40 -21.42 3.14
C PHE A 261 -21.39 -20.89 4.17
N ILE A 262 -21.24 -21.37 5.41
CA ILE A 262 -22.01 -20.94 6.57
C ILE A 262 -21.06 -20.22 7.51
N GLY A 263 -21.46 -19.07 8.04
CA GLY A 263 -20.61 -18.25 8.91
C GLY A 263 -19.55 -17.45 8.15
N LYS A 264 -18.39 -17.28 8.77
CA LYS A 264 -17.30 -16.41 8.30
C LYS A 264 -16.27 -17.19 7.50
N THR A 265 -15.93 -16.71 6.31
CA THR A 265 -14.87 -17.29 5.46
C THR A 265 -13.57 -16.49 5.50
N GLY A 266 -13.65 -15.17 5.72
CA GLY A 266 -12.48 -14.29 5.71
C GLY A 266 -11.54 -14.53 6.90
N GLY A 267 -10.37 -15.09 6.62
CA GLY A 267 -9.36 -15.53 7.59
C GLY A 267 -9.65 -16.89 8.20
N ALA A 268 -10.69 -17.59 7.74
CA ALA A 268 -11.03 -18.92 8.21
C ALA A 268 -10.17 -19.98 7.51
N PHE A 269 -9.90 -21.09 8.18
CA PHE A 269 -9.12 -22.21 7.63
C PHE A 269 -9.64 -23.55 8.15
N ALA A 270 -9.22 -24.64 7.54
CA ALA A 270 -9.32 -25.98 8.12
C ALA A 270 -7.93 -26.64 8.13
N ILE A 271 -7.75 -27.68 8.93
CA ILE A 271 -6.54 -28.51 8.94
C ILE A 271 -6.97 -29.93 8.58
N VAL A 272 -6.32 -30.48 7.56
CA VAL A 272 -6.43 -31.89 7.17
C VAL A 272 -5.21 -32.62 7.73
N GLY A 273 -5.41 -33.81 8.29
CA GLY A 273 -4.39 -34.60 8.96
C GLY A 273 -4.17 -34.18 10.41
N ASP A 274 -3.19 -34.82 11.06
CA ASP A 274 -2.84 -34.55 12.45
C ASP A 274 -2.00 -33.26 12.59
N PRO A 275 -2.51 -32.21 13.26
CA PRO A 275 -1.78 -30.95 13.46
C PRO A 275 -0.43 -31.13 14.17
N SER A 276 -0.24 -32.20 14.95
CA SER A 276 1.04 -32.49 15.64
C SER A 276 2.21 -32.73 14.65
N THR A 277 1.90 -33.09 13.41
CA THR A 277 2.90 -33.34 12.37
C THR A 277 3.47 -32.04 11.78
N ILE A 278 2.93 -30.87 12.14
CA ILE A 278 3.44 -29.57 11.71
C ILE A 278 4.73 -29.28 12.49
N SER A 279 5.88 -29.53 11.85
CA SER A 279 7.19 -29.28 12.45
C SER A 279 8.13 -28.59 11.47
N GLY A 280 8.64 -27.41 11.85
CA GLY A 280 9.60 -26.60 11.08
C GLY A 280 9.07 -25.99 9.77
N ARG A 281 7.96 -26.52 9.22
CA ARG A 281 7.31 -26.09 7.98
C ARG A 281 5.82 -26.40 8.00
N ALA A 282 5.02 -25.47 7.50
CA ALA A 282 3.58 -25.68 7.28
C ALA A 282 3.26 -25.77 5.79
N TYR A 283 2.30 -26.63 5.45
CA TYR A 283 1.80 -26.84 4.09
C TYR A 283 0.40 -26.24 3.97
N ILE A 284 0.14 -25.54 2.87
CA ILE A 284 -1.13 -24.83 2.67
C ILE A 284 -1.61 -25.06 1.24
N ALA A 285 -2.84 -25.55 1.10
CA ALA A 285 -3.57 -25.66 -0.16
C ALA A 285 -4.74 -24.66 -0.22
N GLU A 286 -5.14 -24.28 -1.44
CA GLU A 286 -6.36 -23.49 -1.64
C GLU A 286 -7.62 -24.30 -1.32
N GLY A 287 -7.73 -25.52 -1.84
CA GLY A 287 -8.92 -26.38 -1.70
C GLY A 287 -8.73 -27.59 -0.78
N LEU A 288 -9.86 -28.14 -0.31
CA LEU A 288 -9.91 -29.35 0.51
C LEU A 288 -9.27 -30.55 -0.19
N SER A 289 -9.60 -30.79 -1.46
CA SER A 289 -9.11 -31.97 -2.19
C SER A 289 -7.59 -32.02 -2.29
N ASN A 290 -6.95 -30.88 -2.54
CA ASN A 290 -5.49 -30.79 -2.60
C ASN A 290 -4.84 -31.05 -1.24
N ALA A 291 -5.43 -30.54 -0.15
CA ALA A 291 -4.95 -30.81 1.20
C ALA A 291 -5.07 -32.28 1.58
N ILE A 292 -6.18 -32.94 1.22
CA ILE A 292 -6.37 -34.38 1.44
C ILE A 292 -5.39 -35.20 0.60
N SER A 293 -5.28 -34.94 -0.71
CA SER A 293 -4.32 -35.65 -1.57
C SER A 293 -2.89 -35.55 -1.06
N PHE A 294 -2.47 -34.36 -0.59
CA PHE A 294 -1.18 -34.17 0.06
C PHE A 294 -1.05 -34.95 1.36
N THR A 295 -2.06 -34.90 2.23
CA THR A 295 -2.01 -35.54 3.56
C THR A 295 -1.95 -37.06 3.43
N LEU A 296 -2.75 -37.65 2.52
CA LEU A 296 -2.72 -39.08 2.25
C LEU A 296 -1.37 -39.52 1.66
N ALA A 297 -0.75 -38.70 0.81
CA ALA A 297 0.55 -39.00 0.24
C ALA A 297 1.68 -38.84 1.28
N GLU A 298 1.77 -37.72 1.99
CA GLU A 298 2.94 -37.38 2.81
C GLU A 298 2.79 -37.68 4.31
N ASN A 299 1.59 -38.03 4.77
CA ASN A 299 1.26 -38.18 6.18
C ASN A 299 1.64 -36.94 7.03
N LYS A 300 1.37 -35.75 6.47
CA LYS A 300 1.64 -34.45 7.10
C LYS A 300 0.40 -33.58 7.03
N ALA A 301 0.16 -32.80 8.07
CA ALA A 301 -0.97 -31.90 8.11
C ALA A 301 -0.85 -30.77 7.08
N CYS A 302 -2.00 -30.39 6.53
CA CYS A 302 -2.12 -29.36 5.52
C CYS A 302 -3.30 -28.44 5.82
N PHE A 303 -3.04 -27.13 5.73
CA PHE A 303 -4.07 -26.11 5.90
C PHE A 303 -4.87 -25.94 4.60
N VAL A 304 -6.18 -25.75 4.75
CA VAL A 304 -7.09 -25.38 3.67
C VAL A 304 -7.42 -23.90 3.78
N ALA A 305 -7.06 -23.12 2.77
CA ALA A 305 -7.32 -21.68 2.72
C ALA A 305 -8.68 -21.32 2.08
N LEU A 306 -9.43 -22.29 1.54
CA LEU A 306 -10.75 -22.15 0.90
C LEU A 306 -10.74 -21.47 -0.48
N ASN A 307 -10.02 -20.36 -0.63
CA ASN A 307 -9.88 -19.64 -1.89
C ASN A 307 -8.63 -18.73 -1.91
N ALA A 308 -8.20 -18.33 -3.10
CA ALA A 308 -7.04 -17.46 -3.31
C ALA A 308 -7.12 -16.11 -2.59
N GLY A 309 -8.32 -15.56 -2.39
CA GLY A 309 -8.54 -14.29 -1.68
C GLY A 309 -8.29 -14.38 -0.18
N ASN A 310 -8.31 -15.59 0.37
CA ASN A 310 -8.16 -15.83 1.80
C ASN A 310 -6.70 -16.05 2.22
N LEU A 311 -5.82 -16.38 1.26
CA LEU A 311 -4.38 -16.60 1.47
C LEU A 311 -3.68 -15.42 2.17
N GLU A 312 -4.11 -14.18 1.90
CA GLU A 312 -3.57 -12.96 2.53
C GLU A 312 -3.77 -12.93 4.05
N LYS A 313 -4.77 -13.63 4.56
CA LYS A 313 -5.08 -13.70 5.99
C LYS A 313 -4.54 -14.99 6.62
N VAL A 314 -4.64 -16.10 5.91
CA VAL A 314 -4.25 -17.43 6.42
C VAL A 314 -2.74 -17.56 6.50
N VAL A 315 -1.99 -17.22 5.44
CA VAL A 315 -0.52 -17.43 5.43
C VAL A 315 0.21 -16.68 6.54
N PRO A 316 -0.04 -15.38 6.80
CA PRO A 316 0.62 -14.67 7.90
C PRO A 316 0.24 -15.20 9.29
N PHE A 317 -0.95 -15.76 9.43
CA PHE A 317 -1.38 -16.41 10.67
C PHE A 317 -0.64 -17.73 10.88
N VAL A 318 -0.68 -18.62 9.88
CA VAL A 318 0.03 -19.91 9.95
C VAL A 318 1.52 -19.71 10.21
N ARG A 319 2.12 -18.71 9.57
CA ARG A 319 3.54 -18.39 9.77
C ARG A 319 3.88 -18.04 11.21
N ARG A 320 3.00 -17.25 11.84
CA ARG A 320 3.21 -16.73 13.19
C ARG A 320 2.97 -17.78 14.26
N GLU A 321 1.93 -18.59 14.10
CA GLU A 321 1.48 -19.50 15.15
C GLU A 321 1.99 -20.94 14.99
N TYR A 322 2.29 -21.39 13.77
CA TYR A 322 2.61 -22.80 13.50
C TYR A 322 4.02 -23.01 12.96
N ALA A 323 4.44 -22.29 11.91
CA ALA A 323 5.78 -22.50 11.35
C ALA A 323 6.26 -21.30 10.52
N ASN A 324 7.49 -20.85 10.79
CA ASN A 324 8.06 -19.72 10.03
C ASN A 324 8.29 -20.04 8.55
N ASN A 325 8.40 -21.30 8.14
CA ASN A 325 8.57 -21.70 6.74
C ASN A 325 7.26 -22.22 6.15
N ILE A 326 6.88 -21.70 4.98
CA ILE A 326 5.63 -22.03 4.32
C ILE A 326 5.90 -22.74 2.99
N THR A 327 5.15 -23.80 2.73
CA THR A 327 5.03 -24.42 1.41
C THR A 327 3.60 -24.31 0.91
N MET A 328 3.42 -23.65 -0.23
CA MET A 328 2.11 -23.59 -0.90
C MET A 328 1.98 -24.75 -1.89
N LEU A 329 0.87 -25.48 -1.80
CA LEU A 329 0.43 -26.41 -2.84
C LEU A 329 -0.35 -25.58 -3.86
N ALA A 330 0.31 -25.26 -4.98
CA ALA A 330 -0.20 -24.29 -5.94
C ALA A 330 -0.96 -24.99 -7.06
N ASP A 331 -2.13 -24.48 -7.39
CA ASP A 331 -2.87 -24.90 -8.58
C ASP A 331 -2.14 -24.41 -9.84
N ASN A 332 -2.08 -25.27 -10.86
CA ASN A 332 -1.44 -25.00 -12.14
C ASN A 332 -2.52 -24.64 -13.18
N ASP A 333 -3.09 -23.44 -13.04
CA ASP A 333 -4.21 -22.97 -13.87
C ASP A 333 -3.76 -22.50 -15.26
N ARG A 334 -3.76 -23.42 -16.25
CA ARG A 334 -3.28 -23.14 -17.61
C ARG A 334 -4.39 -22.98 -18.66
N LYS A 335 -5.67 -23.09 -18.29
CA LYS A 335 -6.81 -23.05 -19.23
C LYS A 335 -6.91 -21.76 -20.06
N SER A 336 -6.35 -20.65 -19.58
CA SER A 336 -6.46 -19.35 -20.25
C SER A 336 -5.11 -18.69 -20.50
N LEU A 337 -4.06 -19.45 -20.82
CA LEU A 337 -2.70 -18.91 -21.02
C LEU A 337 -2.60 -17.80 -22.08
N ALA A 338 -3.49 -17.82 -23.08
CA ALA A 338 -3.55 -16.78 -24.11
C ALA A 338 -4.04 -15.43 -23.57
N ASP A 339 -5.04 -15.45 -22.68
CA ASP A 339 -5.68 -14.25 -22.12
C ASP A 339 -5.17 -13.88 -20.72
N ASN A 340 -4.59 -14.82 -20.00
CA ASN A 340 -4.15 -14.73 -18.61
C ASN A 340 -2.83 -15.47 -18.44
N GLY A 341 -2.00 -15.08 -17.47
CA GLY A 341 -0.92 -15.96 -17.03
C GLY A 341 -1.47 -17.14 -16.22
N ASN A 342 -0.57 -17.89 -15.59
CA ASN A 342 -0.96 -18.95 -14.65
C ASN A 342 -1.41 -18.33 -13.31
N ILE A 343 -2.74 -18.23 -13.15
CA ILE A 343 -3.36 -17.51 -12.02
C ILE A 343 -3.12 -18.24 -10.70
N GLY A 344 -3.28 -19.57 -10.65
CA GLY A 344 -3.03 -20.35 -9.44
C GLY A 344 -1.60 -20.18 -8.92
N VAL A 345 -0.60 -20.26 -9.82
CA VAL A 345 0.80 -19.99 -9.46
C VAL A 345 1.01 -18.54 -9.03
N PHE A 346 0.41 -17.56 -9.71
CA PHE A 346 0.48 -16.15 -9.27
C PHE A 346 -0.04 -15.97 -7.84
N LYS A 347 -1.20 -16.56 -7.52
CA LYS A 347 -1.83 -16.45 -6.20
C LYS A 347 -0.97 -17.09 -5.12
N ALA A 348 -0.45 -18.29 -5.38
CA ALA A 348 0.44 -18.98 -4.46
C ALA A 348 1.78 -18.25 -4.26
N LEU A 349 2.35 -17.70 -5.35
CA LEU A 349 3.58 -16.91 -5.29
C LEU A 349 3.39 -15.63 -4.46
N LYS A 350 2.27 -14.94 -4.66
CA LYS A 350 1.90 -13.78 -3.84
C LYS A 350 1.66 -14.18 -2.37
N ALA A 351 1.12 -15.38 -2.13
CA ALA A 351 0.82 -15.87 -0.79
C ALA A 351 2.09 -16.04 0.06
N ILE A 352 3.15 -16.61 -0.50
CA ILE A 352 4.44 -16.75 0.20
C ILE A 352 5.19 -15.42 0.37
N ASP A 353 4.79 -14.35 -0.33
CA ASP A 353 5.36 -13.02 -0.12
C ASP A 353 4.79 -12.32 1.14
N TYR A 354 3.62 -12.75 1.63
CA TYR A 354 2.99 -12.17 2.82
C TYR A 354 3.80 -12.47 4.08
N LYS A 355 4.67 -11.51 4.45
CA LYS A 355 5.68 -11.65 5.51
C LYS A 355 6.63 -12.83 5.25
N GLY A 356 6.94 -13.07 3.97
CA GLY A 356 7.61 -14.26 3.47
C GLY A 356 9.03 -14.50 4.00
N GLY A 357 9.33 -15.76 4.33
CA GLY A 357 10.66 -16.25 4.64
C GLY A 357 11.49 -16.53 3.39
N LYS A 358 12.82 -16.64 3.55
CA LYS A 358 13.75 -16.95 2.45
C LYS A 358 13.62 -18.40 1.95
N ASP A 359 13.10 -19.29 2.79
CA ASP A 359 13.00 -20.74 2.56
C ASP A 359 11.60 -21.19 2.13
N ASP A 360 10.72 -20.24 1.81
CA ASP A 360 9.40 -20.52 1.29
C ASP A 360 9.45 -20.93 -0.18
N TYR A 361 8.57 -21.85 -0.56
CA TYR A 361 8.43 -22.28 -1.95
C TYR A 361 7.02 -22.78 -2.24
N LEU A 362 6.70 -22.82 -3.53
CA LEU A 362 5.52 -23.47 -4.06
C LEU A 362 5.90 -24.87 -4.51
N ILE A 363 4.97 -25.81 -4.42
CA ILE A 363 5.02 -27.05 -5.22
C ILE A 363 3.91 -26.94 -6.26
N ILE A 364 4.28 -27.09 -7.52
CA ILE A 364 3.38 -26.96 -8.67
C ILE A 364 3.27 -28.33 -9.33
N PRO A 365 2.07 -28.93 -9.42
CA PRO A 365 1.92 -30.21 -10.10
C PRO A 365 2.22 -30.03 -11.60
N PRO A 366 3.09 -30.89 -12.18
CA PRO A 366 3.41 -30.79 -13.59
C PRO A 366 2.17 -31.13 -14.42
N CYS A 367 1.95 -30.34 -15.46
CA CYS A 367 0.88 -30.56 -16.43
C CYS A 367 1.47 -30.26 -17.81
N SER A 368 1.33 -31.14 -18.78
CA SER A 368 1.75 -30.93 -20.17
C SER A 368 0.68 -30.19 -20.98
N GLU A 369 -0.57 -30.22 -20.53
CA GLU A 369 -1.73 -29.69 -21.24
C GLU A 369 -2.12 -28.27 -20.79
N ALA A 370 -2.87 -27.57 -21.64
CA ALA A 370 -3.40 -26.23 -21.34
C ALA A 370 -4.73 -26.32 -20.58
N VAL A 371 -4.73 -26.99 -19.43
CA VAL A 371 -5.90 -27.19 -18.57
C VAL A 371 -5.65 -26.64 -17.17
N ASN A 372 -6.70 -26.50 -16.37
CA ASN A 372 -6.48 -26.31 -14.93
C ASN A 372 -6.06 -27.66 -14.35
N TRP A 373 -5.03 -27.64 -13.52
CA TRP A 373 -4.42 -28.86 -13.02
C TRP A 373 -4.00 -28.69 -11.57
N ASP A 374 -4.44 -29.57 -10.71
CA ASP A 374 -4.11 -29.56 -9.29
C ASP A 374 -3.53 -30.91 -8.81
N PHE A 375 -3.25 -31.03 -7.51
CA PHE A 375 -2.69 -32.28 -6.94
C PHE A 375 -3.70 -33.43 -6.95
N ASN A 376 -4.99 -33.11 -6.81
CA ASN A 376 -6.02 -34.12 -6.88
C ASN A 376 -6.25 -34.60 -8.32
N ASP A 377 -6.03 -33.75 -9.33
CA ASP A 377 -6.04 -34.16 -10.73
C ASP A 377 -4.89 -35.14 -11.03
N VAL A 378 -3.68 -34.92 -10.47
CA VAL A 378 -2.59 -35.91 -10.52
C VAL A 378 -3.05 -37.24 -9.93
N LEU A 379 -3.68 -37.24 -8.75
CA LEU A 379 -4.16 -38.47 -8.13
C LEU A 379 -5.19 -39.18 -9.03
N THR A 380 -6.17 -38.43 -9.53
CA THR A 380 -7.28 -38.97 -10.34
C THR A 380 -6.77 -39.53 -11.68
N SER A 381 -5.82 -38.85 -12.33
CA SER A 381 -5.29 -39.28 -13.62
C SER A 381 -4.38 -40.50 -13.53
N HIS A 382 -3.86 -40.82 -12.34
CA HIS A 382 -3.00 -41.98 -12.09
C HIS A 382 -3.75 -43.07 -11.32
N ALA A 383 -5.03 -43.27 -11.63
CA ALA A 383 -5.87 -44.31 -11.05
C ALA A 383 -5.89 -44.33 -9.50
N PHE A 384 -5.81 -43.14 -8.90
CA PHE A 384 -5.75 -42.93 -7.46
C PHE A 384 -4.50 -43.51 -6.77
N ASP A 385 -3.35 -43.50 -7.46
CA ASP A 385 -2.06 -43.84 -6.89
C ASP A 385 -1.44 -42.68 -6.06
N LEU A 386 -1.25 -42.90 -4.76
CA LEU A 386 -0.62 -41.94 -3.86
C LEU A 386 0.86 -41.73 -4.15
N GLU A 387 1.54 -42.70 -4.76
CA GLU A 387 2.97 -42.57 -5.08
C GLU A 387 3.19 -41.57 -6.20
N ALA A 388 2.29 -41.48 -7.19
CA ALA A 388 2.32 -40.44 -8.22
C ALA A 388 2.29 -39.03 -7.59
N VAL A 389 1.43 -38.82 -6.60
CA VAL A 389 1.35 -37.55 -5.85
C VAL A 389 2.63 -37.32 -5.03
N ARG A 390 3.13 -38.36 -4.36
CA ARG A 390 4.38 -38.30 -3.57
C ARG A 390 5.58 -37.90 -4.44
N VAL A 391 5.75 -38.53 -5.61
CA VAL A 391 6.81 -38.21 -6.58
C VAL A 391 6.75 -36.73 -6.98
N VAL A 392 5.54 -36.19 -7.24
CA VAL A 392 5.37 -34.77 -7.55
C VAL A 392 5.83 -33.87 -6.40
N ILE A 393 5.48 -34.21 -5.15
CA ILE A 393 5.84 -33.43 -3.96
C ILE A 393 7.35 -33.46 -3.68
N GLN A 394 7.96 -34.63 -3.85
CA GLN A 394 9.36 -34.87 -3.50
C GLN A 394 10.32 -34.36 -4.58
N ASN A 395 9.88 -34.33 -5.85
CA ASN A 395 10.68 -33.80 -6.94
C ASN A 395 10.96 -32.29 -6.73
N LYS A 396 12.25 -31.93 -6.74
CA LYS A 396 12.71 -30.55 -6.57
C LYS A 396 12.40 -29.67 -7.78
N ASP A 397 12.24 -30.25 -8.97
CA ASP A 397 11.96 -29.50 -10.21
C ASP A 397 10.53 -28.93 -10.21
N ASN A 398 9.62 -29.55 -9.45
CA ASN A 398 8.27 -29.03 -9.23
C ASN A 398 8.23 -27.88 -8.23
N ARG A 399 9.37 -27.51 -7.63
CA ARG A 399 9.44 -26.46 -6.61
C ARG A 399 9.80 -25.13 -7.24
N ARG A 400 9.02 -24.10 -6.89
CA ARG A 400 9.30 -22.72 -7.29
C ARG A 400 9.50 -21.84 -6.06
N LYS A 401 10.69 -21.24 -5.94
CA LYS A 401 10.98 -20.23 -4.92
C LYS A 401 10.58 -18.84 -5.43
N LYS A 402 10.35 -17.91 -4.51
CA LYS A 402 10.28 -16.49 -4.86
C LYS A 402 11.65 -16.00 -5.34
N ASN A 403 11.65 -15.08 -6.30
CA ASN A 403 12.89 -14.44 -6.71
C ASN A 403 13.43 -13.55 -5.57
N ILE A 404 14.74 -13.64 -5.32
CA ILE A 404 15.40 -12.86 -4.26
C ILE A 404 15.46 -11.38 -4.66
N ASP A 405 15.60 -11.06 -5.95
CA ASP A 405 15.51 -9.68 -6.44
C ASP A 405 14.03 -9.25 -6.49
N PRO A 406 13.58 -8.30 -5.64
CA PRO A 406 12.18 -7.91 -5.60
C PRO A 406 11.67 -7.31 -6.92
N MET A 407 12.57 -6.74 -7.73
CA MET A 407 12.22 -6.24 -9.06
C MET A 407 11.86 -7.41 -9.99
N GLN A 408 12.71 -8.43 -10.02
CA GLN A 408 12.49 -9.62 -10.84
C GLN A 408 11.25 -10.38 -10.39
N HIS A 409 11.05 -10.49 -9.07
CA HIS A 409 9.86 -11.11 -8.51
C HIS A 409 8.55 -10.45 -8.99
N LYS A 410 8.52 -9.11 -9.02
CA LYS A 410 7.37 -8.34 -9.53
C LYS A 410 7.14 -8.56 -11.02
N ILE A 411 8.20 -8.61 -11.82
CA ILE A 411 8.13 -8.92 -13.26
C ILE A 411 7.50 -10.30 -13.48
N GLU A 412 8.00 -11.32 -12.79
CA GLU A 412 7.45 -12.68 -12.86
C GLU A 412 5.96 -12.72 -12.47
N CYS A 413 5.57 -12.00 -11.41
CA CYS A 413 4.18 -11.92 -10.99
C CYS A 413 3.27 -11.30 -12.08
N ILE A 414 3.75 -10.27 -12.80
CA ILE A 414 3.00 -9.61 -13.87
C ILE A 414 2.71 -10.57 -15.02
N GLU A 415 3.66 -11.44 -15.37
CA GLU A 415 3.43 -12.43 -16.43
C GLU A 415 2.39 -13.47 -16.04
N LEU A 416 2.31 -13.82 -14.75
CA LEU A 416 1.42 -14.85 -14.23
C LEU A 416 -0.01 -14.34 -13.94
N MET A 417 -0.22 -13.03 -13.76
CA MET A 417 -1.55 -12.49 -13.41
C MET A 417 -2.48 -12.31 -14.61
N LYS A 418 -3.75 -11.96 -14.31
CA LYS A 418 -4.79 -11.67 -15.31
C LYS A 418 -4.46 -10.41 -16.12
N LYS A 419 -4.76 -10.40 -17.42
CA LYS A 419 -4.43 -9.28 -18.33
C LYS A 419 -4.95 -7.93 -17.83
N ASN A 420 -6.18 -7.88 -17.33
CA ASN A 420 -6.79 -6.66 -16.79
C ASN A 420 -6.11 -6.10 -15.52
N GLN A 421 -5.22 -6.86 -14.88
CA GLN A 421 -4.45 -6.42 -13.69
C GLN A 421 -3.03 -5.97 -14.05
N ARG A 422 -2.52 -6.33 -15.24
CA ARG A 422 -1.11 -6.15 -15.60
C ARG A 422 -0.70 -4.69 -15.70
N GLU A 423 -1.50 -3.84 -16.34
CA GLU A 423 -1.15 -2.41 -16.52
C GLU A 423 -0.93 -1.69 -15.18
N GLU A 424 -1.83 -1.90 -14.23
CA GLU A 424 -1.72 -1.33 -12.89
C GLU A 424 -0.50 -1.90 -12.14
N ALA A 425 -0.19 -3.19 -12.34
CA ALA A 425 1.00 -3.80 -11.75
C ALA A 425 2.29 -3.26 -12.38
N VAL A 426 2.32 -2.98 -13.69
CA VAL A 426 3.45 -2.33 -14.38
C VAL A 426 3.63 -0.90 -13.89
N ASN A 427 2.55 -0.12 -13.72
CA ASN A 427 2.64 1.22 -13.12
C ASN A 427 3.26 1.18 -11.72
N LYS A 428 2.86 0.20 -10.88
CA LYS A 428 3.46 -0.01 -9.54
C LYS A 428 4.93 -0.41 -9.62
N LEU A 429 5.31 -1.24 -10.59
CA LEU A 429 6.70 -1.64 -10.83
C LEU A 429 7.58 -0.45 -11.25
N LEU A 430 7.08 0.41 -12.13
CA LEU A 430 7.75 1.65 -12.55
C LEU A 430 7.89 2.63 -11.36
N GLY A 431 6.84 2.78 -10.54
CA GLY A 431 6.92 3.54 -9.30
C GLY A 431 7.94 2.96 -8.30
N TYR A 432 8.05 1.63 -8.21
CA TYR A 432 9.06 0.96 -7.41
C TYR A 432 10.48 1.24 -7.91
N ALA A 433 10.72 1.30 -9.22
CA ALA A 433 12.02 1.70 -9.78
C ALA A 433 12.45 3.10 -9.31
N VAL A 434 11.52 4.05 -9.25
CA VAL A 434 11.80 5.40 -8.68
C VAL A 434 12.05 5.34 -7.18
N ALA A 435 11.32 4.47 -6.46
CA ALA A 435 11.46 4.32 -5.01
C ALA A 435 12.86 3.81 -4.61
N VAL A 436 13.43 2.87 -5.37
CA VAL A 436 14.77 2.30 -5.08
C VAL A 436 15.94 3.13 -5.62
N ALA A 437 15.69 4.12 -6.48
CA ALA A 437 16.73 5.03 -6.93
C ALA A 437 17.16 6.02 -5.82
N PRO A 438 18.44 6.42 -5.71
CA PRO A 438 19.55 6.07 -6.60
C PRO A 438 20.31 4.80 -6.20
N MET A 439 19.96 4.13 -5.09
CA MET A 439 20.65 2.89 -4.65
C MET A 439 20.71 1.85 -5.77
N ARG A 440 19.63 1.77 -6.58
CA ARG A 440 19.67 1.20 -7.93
C ARG A 440 19.41 2.32 -8.93
N SER A 441 20.27 2.44 -9.95
CA SER A 441 20.05 3.42 -11.03
C SER A 441 18.65 3.25 -11.64
N LEU A 442 17.97 4.38 -11.87
CA LEU A 442 16.65 4.40 -12.50
C LEU A 442 16.73 3.83 -13.92
N ASP A 443 17.71 4.27 -14.72
CA ASP A 443 17.87 3.83 -16.10
C ASP A 443 18.12 2.32 -16.18
N LYS A 444 19.04 1.80 -15.36
CA LYS A 444 19.28 0.35 -15.25
C LYS A 444 18.04 -0.42 -14.79
N SER A 445 17.22 0.19 -13.92
CA SER A 445 15.96 -0.42 -13.48
C SER A 445 14.94 -0.47 -14.62
N LEU A 446 14.82 0.59 -15.41
CA LEU A 446 13.93 0.66 -16.57
C LEU A 446 14.37 -0.31 -17.68
N GLU A 447 15.68 -0.40 -17.96
CA GLU A 447 16.24 -1.39 -18.89
C GLU A 447 15.91 -2.81 -18.44
N ARG A 448 16.07 -3.11 -17.16
CA ARG A 448 15.73 -4.42 -16.60
C ARG A 448 14.24 -4.72 -16.73
N ILE A 449 13.37 -3.76 -16.43
CA ILE A 449 11.91 -3.92 -16.56
C ILE A 449 11.55 -4.19 -18.03
N LYS A 450 12.11 -3.42 -18.97
CA LYS A 450 11.90 -3.61 -20.41
C LYS A 450 12.39 -4.97 -20.90
N LYS A 451 13.52 -5.46 -20.39
CA LYS A 451 14.06 -6.79 -20.75
C LYS A 451 13.25 -7.94 -20.14
N GLY A 452 12.75 -7.75 -18.92
CA GLY A 452 12.04 -8.80 -18.19
C GLY A 452 10.56 -8.92 -18.56
N LEU A 453 9.95 -7.84 -19.04
CA LEU A 453 8.62 -7.87 -19.64
C LEU A 453 8.76 -8.10 -21.16
N ARG A 454 7.75 -8.71 -21.77
CA ARG A 454 7.72 -8.97 -23.23
C ARG A 454 7.70 -7.66 -24.02
N GLU A 455 8.12 -7.71 -25.27
CA GLU A 455 8.25 -6.56 -26.18
C GLU A 455 6.96 -5.72 -26.29
N GLU A 456 5.79 -6.36 -26.15
CA GLU A 456 4.47 -5.72 -26.12
C GLU A 456 4.33 -4.57 -25.10
N TRP A 457 5.12 -4.58 -24.01
CA TRP A 457 5.08 -3.56 -22.97
C TRP A 457 5.92 -2.32 -23.30
N SER A 458 6.71 -2.35 -24.37
CA SER A 458 7.65 -1.28 -24.70
C SER A 458 6.95 0.06 -24.87
N ALA A 459 5.92 0.13 -25.73
CA ALA A 459 5.15 1.36 -25.98
C ALA A 459 4.50 1.89 -24.70
N PHE A 460 3.87 1.01 -23.91
CA PHE A 460 3.27 1.37 -22.63
C PHE A 460 4.29 1.98 -21.65
N ILE A 461 5.50 1.42 -21.59
CA ILE A 461 6.58 1.95 -20.72
C ILE A 461 7.06 3.31 -21.26
N TYR A 462 7.23 3.46 -22.58
CA TYR A 462 7.64 4.73 -23.21
C TYR A 462 6.68 5.87 -22.87
N ASP A 463 5.36 5.63 -22.96
CA ASP A 463 4.30 6.59 -22.62
C ASP A 463 4.28 7.01 -21.15
N ARG A 464 5.06 6.35 -20.28
CA ARG A 464 5.15 6.65 -18.84
C ARG A 464 6.49 7.25 -18.44
N LEU A 465 7.47 7.34 -19.34
CA LEU A 465 8.81 7.86 -19.02
C LEU A 465 8.74 9.29 -18.49
N GLU A 466 7.96 10.18 -19.11
CA GLU A 466 7.84 11.56 -18.65
C GLU A 466 7.31 11.63 -17.22
N TRP A 467 6.26 10.85 -16.91
CA TRP A 467 5.70 10.73 -15.56
C TRP A 467 6.72 10.18 -14.56
N ILE A 468 7.49 9.14 -14.94
CA ILE A 468 8.55 8.53 -14.11
C ILE A 468 9.63 9.56 -13.78
N TYR A 469 10.18 10.23 -14.80
CA TYR A 469 11.23 11.23 -14.62
C TYR A 469 10.73 12.43 -13.81
N LYS A 470 9.47 12.85 -14.00
CA LYS A 470 8.84 13.89 -13.18
C LYS A 470 8.81 13.52 -11.70
N ILE A 471 8.40 12.29 -11.36
CA ILE A 471 8.39 11.84 -9.95
C ILE A 471 9.82 11.69 -9.42
N TYR A 472 10.74 11.16 -10.22
CA TYR A 472 12.14 11.02 -9.81
C TYR A 472 12.82 12.36 -9.57
N ASN A 473 12.63 13.34 -10.45
CA ASN A 473 13.15 14.69 -10.27
C ASN A 473 12.56 15.36 -9.04
N LYS A 474 11.24 15.23 -8.80
CA LYS A 474 10.62 15.70 -7.55
C LYS A 474 11.19 15.01 -6.31
N LYS A 475 11.60 13.73 -6.40
CA LYS A 475 12.32 13.04 -5.32
C LYS A 475 13.71 13.64 -5.12
N LYS A 476 14.47 13.89 -6.19
CA LYS A 476 15.78 14.56 -6.12
C LYS A 476 15.66 15.95 -5.50
N ASP A 477 14.72 16.77 -5.96
CA ASP A 477 14.53 18.13 -5.46
C ASP A 477 14.17 18.14 -3.97
N ARG A 478 13.31 17.21 -3.53
CA ARG A 478 12.97 17.05 -2.11
C ARG A 478 14.15 16.72 -1.23
N VAL A 479 15.21 16.09 -1.74
CA VAL A 479 16.40 15.77 -0.92
C VAL A 479 17.55 16.76 -1.15
N LYS A 480 17.48 17.64 -2.16
CA LYS A 480 18.56 18.62 -2.43
C LYS A 480 18.95 19.42 -1.20
N HIS A 481 17.96 19.89 -0.42
CA HIS A 481 18.21 20.65 0.80
C HIS A 481 18.94 19.85 1.89
N LEU A 482 18.83 18.51 1.88
CA LEU A 482 19.56 17.62 2.81
C LEU A 482 21.04 17.45 2.40
N PHE A 483 21.34 17.67 1.11
CA PHE A 483 22.69 17.54 0.55
C PHE A 483 23.33 18.89 0.20
N SER A 484 22.74 19.98 0.66
CA SER A 484 23.25 21.34 0.49
C SER A 484 23.45 21.97 1.86
N PHE A 485 24.61 22.56 2.10
CA PHE A 485 24.82 23.40 3.27
C PHE A 485 24.02 24.69 3.10
N VAL A 486 23.10 24.96 4.03
CA VAL A 486 22.32 26.21 4.05
C VAL A 486 23.19 27.36 4.55
N ASP A 487 24.14 27.03 5.43
CA ASP A 487 25.12 27.95 5.99
C ASP A 487 26.37 28.00 5.10
N LYS A 488 26.86 29.21 4.80
CA LYS A 488 28.19 29.42 4.20
C LYS A 488 29.27 29.13 5.24
N LEU A 489 29.39 27.87 5.65
CA LEU A 489 30.42 27.45 6.59
C LEU A 489 31.80 27.57 5.93
N PRO A 490 32.79 28.21 6.57
CA PRO A 490 34.14 28.22 6.05
C PRO A 490 34.68 26.78 5.96
N LEU A 491 35.23 26.44 4.79
CA LEU A 491 35.93 25.18 4.53
C LEU A 491 37.42 25.37 4.78
N VAL A 492 38.00 24.61 5.71
CA VAL A 492 39.43 24.67 6.01
C VAL A 492 40.08 23.34 5.64
N LEU A 493 41.19 23.41 4.91
CA LEU A 493 41.99 22.26 4.48
C LEU A 493 43.12 21.99 5.48
N VAL A 494 43.26 20.72 5.89
CA VAL A 494 44.28 20.30 6.86
C VAL A 494 45.62 20.10 6.15
N MET A 495 46.66 20.79 6.61
CA MET A 495 48.01 20.65 6.06
C MET A 495 48.83 19.59 6.82
N PRO A 496 49.75 18.83 6.17
CA PRO A 496 50.40 17.67 6.79
C PRO A 496 51.30 17.95 8.02
N SER A 497 51.91 19.13 8.12
CA SER A 497 53.06 19.36 9.01
C SER A 497 52.74 19.85 10.43
N THR A 498 51.46 20.04 10.82
CA THR A 498 51.10 20.65 12.11
C THR A 498 49.84 20.06 12.78
N ILE A 499 49.77 18.73 12.89
CA ILE A 499 48.61 17.98 13.44
C ILE A 499 48.13 18.52 14.80
N LYS A 500 49.01 18.66 15.80
CA LYS A 500 48.63 19.08 17.16
C LYS A 500 48.19 20.53 17.24
N THR A 501 48.90 21.42 16.55
CA THR A 501 48.61 22.86 16.52
C THR A 501 47.29 23.11 15.78
N GLN A 502 47.06 22.42 14.66
CA GLN A 502 45.79 22.49 13.95
C GLN A 502 44.66 21.94 14.81
N ALA A 503 44.79 20.75 15.42
CA ALA A 503 43.74 20.17 16.27
C ALA A 503 43.30 21.12 17.41
N HIS A 504 44.25 21.76 18.10
CA HIS A 504 43.96 22.79 19.10
C HIS A 504 43.22 23.99 18.51
N TYR A 505 43.71 24.53 17.39
CA TYR A 505 43.09 25.67 16.72
C TYR A 505 41.65 25.36 16.27
N LEU A 506 41.42 24.17 15.70
CA LEU A 506 40.10 23.75 15.24
C LEU A 506 39.11 23.63 16.40
N LEU A 507 39.52 22.97 17.48
CA LEU A 507 38.67 22.81 18.65
C LEU A 507 38.37 24.15 19.33
N HIS A 508 39.37 25.02 19.46
CA HIS A 508 39.19 26.37 20.01
C HIS A 508 38.22 27.20 19.19
N LEU A 509 38.28 27.14 17.86
CA LEU A 509 37.32 27.82 16.99
C LEU A 509 35.89 27.26 17.14
N ALA A 510 35.76 25.92 17.14
CA ALA A 510 34.48 25.24 17.26
C ALA A 510 33.74 25.61 18.55
N LEU A 511 34.47 25.70 19.68
CA LEU A 511 33.90 25.97 21.00
C LEU A 511 33.60 27.45 21.26
N ASN A 512 34.23 28.37 20.53
CA ASN A 512 33.97 29.82 20.64
C ASN A 512 32.91 30.32 19.64
N GLY A 513 31.97 29.44 19.25
CA GLY A 513 30.84 29.77 18.38
C GLY A 513 31.15 29.74 16.87
N GLY A 514 32.36 29.37 16.47
CA GLY A 514 32.74 29.21 15.07
C GLY A 514 32.28 27.86 14.51
N ARG A 515 31.26 27.85 13.65
CA ARG A 515 30.90 26.64 12.87
C ARG A 515 31.74 26.60 11.59
N CYS A 516 32.33 25.45 11.29
CA CYS A 516 33.17 25.27 10.11
C CYS A 516 33.24 23.80 9.69
N ILE A 517 33.58 23.55 8.43
CA ILE A 517 33.80 22.19 7.91
C ILE A 517 35.30 22.02 7.68
N TYR A 518 35.84 20.94 8.21
CA TYR A 518 37.24 20.58 8.02
C TYR A 518 37.34 19.41 7.04
N ALA A 519 38.00 19.65 5.91
CA ALA A 519 38.24 18.62 4.91
C ALA A 519 39.71 18.18 4.97
N ASP A 520 39.93 16.95 5.43
CA ASP A 520 41.23 16.32 5.46
C ASP A 520 41.52 15.59 4.13
N ASN A 521 42.15 16.32 3.21
CA ASN A 521 42.47 15.86 1.85
C ASN A 521 43.78 15.05 1.76
N ARG A 522 44.43 14.74 2.89
CA ARG A 522 45.66 13.93 2.93
C ARG A 522 45.47 12.56 2.28
N GLN A 523 46.54 11.84 1.95
CA GLN A 523 46.43 10.48 1.40
C GLN A 523 46.21 9.43 2.50
N MET A 524 45.93 8.19 2.10
CA MET A 524 45.85 7.06 3.01
C MET A 524 47.23 6.79 3.62
N GLY A 525 47.30 6.64 4.95
CA GLY A 525 48.57 6.43 5.68
C GLY A 525 49.20 7.70 6.24
N GLU A 526 48.75 8.90 5.84
CA GLU A 526 49.30 10.19 6.28
C GLU A 526 48.75 10.68 7.65
N GLY A 527 48.29 9.75 8.50
CA GLY A 527 47.92 10.05 9.88
C GLY A 527 46.56 10.73 10.09
N LYS A 528 45.59 10.59 9.17
CA LYS A 528 44.23 11.15 9.35
C LYS A 528 43.55 10.70 10.64
N THR A 529 43.62 9.41 10.94
CA THR A 529 43.06 8.84 12.17
C THR A 529 43.80 9.34 13.41
N LEU A 530 45.11 9.60 13.32
CA LEU A 530 45.90 10.18 14.41
C LEU A 530 45.48 11.63 14.68
N PHE A 531 45.19 12.39 13.63
CA PHE A 531 44.65 13.74 13.75
C PHE A 531 43.26 13.76 14.38
N MET A 532 42.35 12.88 13.95
CA MET A 532 41.04 12.72 14.58
C MET A 532 41.15 12.28 16.05
N ALA A 533 42.11 11.40 16.38
CA ALA A 533 42.37 10.99 17.75
C ALA A 533 42.87 12.15 18.62
N GLU A 534 43.71 13.04 18.09
CA GLU A 534 44.16 14.24 18.82
C GLU A 534 43.00 15.22 19.05
N ILE A 535 42.12 15.44 18.06
CA ILE A 535 40.91 16.26 18.22
C ILE A 535 40.00 15.66 19.30
N ALA A 536 39.70 14.36 19.21
CA ALA A 536 38.85 13.68 20.19
C ALA A 536 39.47 13.73 21.59
N LYS A 537 40.78 13.56 21.72
CA LYS A 537 41.50 13.67 22.98
C LYS A 537 41.35 15.04 23.62
N LEU A 538 41.55 16.12 22.85
CA LEU A 538 41.42 17.49 23.33
C LEU A 538 39.97 17.83 23.69
N ALA A 539 39.01 17.41 22.86
CA ALA A 539 37.58 17.65 23.11
C ALA A 539 37.11 16.98 24.41
N LYS A 540 37.56 15.75 24.68
CA LYS A 540 37.25 15.00 25.91
C LYS A 540 37.78 15.64 27.19
N GLN A 541 38.77 16.53 27.12
CA GLN A 541 39.26 17.25 28.30
C GLN A 541 38.32 18.39 28.73
N ILE A 542 37.31 18.71 27.92
CA ILE A 542 36.43 19.84 28.12
C ILE A 542 35.09 19.32 28.63
N LYS A 543 34.70 19.78 29.83
CA LYS A 543 33.51 19.30 30.52
C LYS A 543 32.25 19.61 29.70
N GLY A 544 31.47 18.57 29.37
CA GLY A 544 30.17 18.69 28.71
C GLY A 544 30.22 18.65 27.19
N VAL A 545 31.40 18.55 26.56
CA VAL A 545 31.55 18.43 25.11
C VAL A 545 31.29 16.99 24.66
N ARG A 546 30.43 16.81 23.67
CA ARG A 546 30.09 15.51 23.08
C ARG A 546 30.84 15.28 21.78
N VAL A 547 31.40 14.08 21.63
CA VAL A 547 32.20 13.68 20.47
C VAL A 547 31.55 12.52 19.74
N GLY A 548 31.15 12.75 18.50
CA GLY A 548 30.68 11.73 17.57
C GLY A 548 31.76 11.32 16.58
N TYR A 549 31.73 10.05 16.15
CA TYR A 549 32.48 9.59 14.99
C TYR A 549 31.60 8.69 14.12
N ILE A 550 31.46 9.01 12.84
CA ILE A 550 30.66 8.22 11.89
C ILE A 550 31.58 7.58 10.85
N ALA A 551 31.42 6.27 10.63
CA ALA A 551 32.02 5.59 9.48
C ALA A 551 31.01 4.75 8.69
N HIS A 552 31.33 4.45 7.44
CA HIS A 552 30.44 3.74 6.51
C HIS A 552 30.42 2.21 6.67
N ARG A 553 31.30 1.63 7.51
CA ARG A 553 31.41 0.18 7.74
C ARG A 553 31.55 -0.14 9.21
N VAL A 554 30.84 -1.18 9.66
CA VAL A 554 30.90 -1.69 11.04
C VAL A 554 32.32 -2.09 11.44
N THR A 555 33.07 -2.71 10.52
CA THR A 555 34.45 -3.16 10.76
C THR A 555 35.44 -2.02 11.02
N LEU A 556 35.14 -0.80 10.56
CA LEU A 556 35.97 0.37 10.85
C LEU A 556 35.72 0.93 12.25
N ILE A 557 34.52 0.70 12.81
CA ILE A 557 34.11 1.29 14.07
C ILE A 557 34.90 0.73 15.25
N ALA A 558 35.08 -0.58 15.34
CA ALA A 558 35.84 -1.17 16.45
C ALA A 558 37.25 -0.58 16.55
N ASN A 559 37.95 -0.47 15.41
CA ASN A 559 39.29 0.11 15.34
C ASN A 559 39.31 1.62 15.62
N SER A 560 38.36 2.38 15.06
CA SER A 560 38.28 3.82 15.28
C SER A 560 37.87 4.17 16.71
N ALA A 561 36.91 3.45 17.30
CA ALA A 561 36.49 3.61 18.69
C ALA A 561 37.66 3.42 19.64
N ALA A 562 38.44 2.34 19.47
CA ALA A 562 39.64 2.10 20.27
C ALA A 562 40.70 3.21 20.09
N ARG A 563 40.98 3.63 18.84
CA ARG A 563 42.00 4.64 18.55
C ARG A 563 41.64 6.05 19.03
N LEU A 564 40.38 6.43 18.95
CA LEU A 564 39.90 7.74 19.39
C LEU A 564 39.50 7.72 20.88
N GLY A 565 39.40 6.54 21.49
CA GLY A 565 38.90 6.33 22.85
C GLY A 565 37.44 6.76 22.97
N LEU A 566 36.59 6.25 22.09
CA LEU A 566 35.14 6.47 22.05
C LEU A 566 34.42 5.15 22.36
N GLU A 567 33.19 5.24 22.83
CA GLU A 567 32.33 4.06 23.02
C GLU A 567 31.87 3.51 21.66
N ASN A 568 31.81 2.19 21.54
CA ASN A 568 31.35 1.53 20.33
C ASN A 568 29.84 1.29 20.42
N TYR A 569 29.08 1.81 19.46
CA TYR A 569 27.61 1.72 19.46
C TYR A 569 27.04 0.30 19.59
N GLN A 570 27.80 -0.75 19.25
CA GLN A 570 27.34 -2.14 19.37
C GLN A 570 27.20 -2.59 20.83
N ASP A 571 27.97 -1.96 21.72
CA ASP A 571 28.02 -2.26 23.14
C ASP A 571 26.99 -1.44 23.94
N LEU A 572 26.31 -0.50 23.28
CA LEU A 572 25.38 0.46 23.91
C LEU A 572 23.91 0.10 23.65
N LYS A 573 23.08 0.32 24.67
CA LYS A 573 21.62 0.17 24.68
C LYS A 573 20.95 1.52 24.96
N PRO A 574 19.64 1.66 24.70
CA PRO A 574 18.93 2.93 24.93
C PRO A 574 19.04 3.50 26.35
N HIS A 575 19.17 2.65 27.38
CA HIS A 575 19.29 3.08 28.77
C HIS A 575 20.68 3.57 29.15
N ASP A 576 21.72 3.21 28.40
CA ASP A 576 23.10 3.69 28.64
C ASP A 576 23.27 5.12 28.12
N MET A 577 22.49 5.49 27.08
CA MET A 577 22.63 6.73 26.32
C MET A 577 22.63 8.05 27.11
N PRO A 578 21.90 8.20 28.25
CA PRO A 578 21.97 9.41 29.07
C PRO A 578 23.38 9.73 29.58
N ASP A 579 24.22 8.72 29.80
CA ASP A 579 25.57 8.86 30.36
C ASP A 579 26.67 8.89 29.28
N VAL A 580 26.32 8.57 28.03
CA VAL A 580 27.26 8.53 26.90
C VAL A 580 27.60 9.94 26.43
N GLN A 581 28.90 10.29 26.50
CA GLN A 581 29.43 11.56 26.00
C GLN A 581 30.20 11.42 24.69
N HIS A 582 30.75 10.24 24.40
CA HIS A 582 31.66 10.04 23.26
C HIS A 582 31.40 8.72 22.56
N MET A 583 30.97 8.73 21.30
CA MET A 583 30.52 7.51 20.61
C MET A 583 30.98 7.45 19.15
N ALA A 584 31.37 6.24 18.72
CA ALA A 584 31.60 5.87 17.34
C ALA A 584 30.49 4.96 16.80
N ILE A 585 29.95 5.28 15.61
CA ILE A 585 28.82 4.56 14.99
C ILE A 585 29.01 4.29 13.50
N CYS A 586 28.45 3.16 13.05
CA CYS A 586 28.28 2.90 11.63
C CYS A 586 27.08 3.70 11.09
N ALA A 587 27.23 4.40 9.96
CA ALA A 587 26.18 5.25 9.39
C ALA A 587 24.80 4.57 9.27
N ASN A 588 24.77 3.29 8.91
CA ASN A 588 23.51 2.52 8.78
C ASN A 588 22.78 2.32 10.12
N SER A 589 23.44 2.47 11.27
CA SER A 589 22.85 2.31 12.60
C SER A 589 22.25 3.60 13.16
N LEU A 590 22.46 4.75 12.50
CA LEU A 590 21.84 6.03 12.87
C LEU A 590 20.31 6.03 12.73
N GLU A 591 19.72 5.04 12.04
CA GLU A 591 18.26 4.88 11.95
C GLU A 591 17.60 4.64 13.32
N LYS A 592 18.36 4.19 14.32
CA LYS A 592 17.87 4.01 15.69
C LYS A 592 17.76 5.36 16.39
N TRP A 593 16.55 5.66 16.89
CA TRP A 593 16.21 6.96 17.48
C TRP A 593 17.20 7.46 18.55
N HIS A 594 17.67 6.57 19.42
CA HIS A 594 18.54 6.93 20.54
C HIS A 594 19.96 7.29 20.08
N PHE A 595 20.46 6.65 19.02
CA PHE A 595 21.71 7.05 18.40
C PHE A 595 21.55 8.33 17.58
N SER A 596 20.48 8.47 16.81
CA SER A 596 20.21 9.71 16.05
C SER A 596 20.14 10.94 16.97
N ALA A 597 19.53 10.82 18.15
CA ALA A 597 19.44 11.89 19.12
C ALA A 597 20.82 12.33 19.62
N PHE A 598 21.72 11.39 19.95
CA PHE A 598 23.10 11.70 20.34
C PHE A 598 23.81 12.56 19.28
N PHE A 599 23.75 12.14 18.02
CA PHE A 599 24.47 12.77 16.91
C PHE A 599 23.86 14.09 16.42
N THR A 600 22.63 14.40 16.80
CA THR A 600 21.98 15.68 16.49
C THR A 600 22.53 16.80 17.38
N ASP A 601 22.89 16.45 18.61
CA ASP A 601 23.38 17.37 19.65
C ASP A 601 24.89 17.16 19.92
N CYS A 602 25.66 16.69 18.91
CA CYS A 602 27.10 16.56 19.01
C CYS A 602 27.81 17.90 18.78
N ASP A 603 28.77 18.23 19.64
CA ASP A 603 29.60 19.42 19.49
C ASP A 603 30.74 19.21 18.48
N VAL A 604 31.27 17.98 18.42
CA VAL A 604 32.33 17.56 17.48
C VAL A 604 31.87 16.29 16.77
N LEU A 605 31.88 16.27 15.43
CA LEU A 605 31.38 15.16 14.60
C LEU A 605 32.36 14.72 13.51
#